data_AF-A0A1F5YCZ2-F1
#
_entry.id   AF-A0A1F5YCZ2-F1
#
_cell.length_a   1.000
_cell.length_b   1.000
_cell.length_c   1.000
_cell.angle_alpha   90.00
_cell.angle_beta   90.00
_cell.angle_gamma   90.00
#
_symmetry.space_group_name_H-M   'P 1'
#
loop_
_entity.id
_entity.type
_entity.pdbx_description
1 polymer ?
#
loop_
_entity_poly.entity_id
_entity_poly.type
_entity_poly.pdbx_seq_one_letter_code
_entity_poly.pdbx_strand_id
1 'polypeptide(L)'
;EELKTAILKIARKAGARSPEDLFRLPVDRVFTIKGMGTVVTGTIWSGSIELDDTVTILPVNRSVRVKGIQVHSEDKNRASAGSRVAMALSGISREEIERGSTALGTDDWFPSMMVDVFVTYLSRNTRPLESRTRIRFHLATQEVMGRVVLLEKKRLAEGDSGYAQIRLEKPVVTRRGDHFVVRSYSPVTTIGGGIILVPFAPKHLAADRRGLEFLETVRSGKTHEIIESVVREAGYRGYPGRRLPVDTGVGPGITGTTLEGLMRRGVILDYKGKLFHRAIAEEMRGKVLSGLETYHRENPLQRGVKREELRYRIQGVFSGDLLDGVLARLMEEGVVEVAEGEVKLASHRIVLRDSMGEMAETLLTLLSREPLSPPDLGKLSAAMGLGKGKVLELLSALQKIGRVVKVEESIWIVAEGMEMAGHRVEEYLRKNGKGSASELREFLNVSRKYAIPILEHLDRMGVTYRKGDYRYLKG
;
A
#
# COMPACT_ATOMS: atom_id res chain seq x y z
N GLU A 1 24.20 -18.46 -53.91
CA GLU A 1 22.82 -17.96 -54.01
C GLU A 1 21.81 -18.77 -53.18
N GLU A 2 21.77 -20.10 -53.27
CA GLU A 2 20.81 -20.94 -52.50
C GLU A 2 20.82 -20.68 -50.98
N LEU A 3 22.01 -20.55 -50.37
CA LEU A 3 22.13 -20.22 -48.95
C LEU A 3 21.49 -18.86 -48.60
N LYS A 4 21.68 -17.83 -49.45
CA LYS A 4 21.09 -16.50 -49.23
C LYS A 4 19.57 -16.59 -49.26
N THR A 5 19.02 -17.32 -50.23
CA THR A 5 17.58 -17.56 -50.35
C THR A 5 17.03 -18.30 -49.12
N ALA A 6 17.75 -19.32 -48.64
CA ALA A 6 17.36 -20.06 -47.44
C ALA A 6 17.36 -19.18 -46.18
N ILE A 7 18.40 -18.36 -46.00
CA ILE A 7 18.48 -17.39 -44.88
C ILE A 7 17.32 -16.39 -44.95
N LEU A 8 17.05 -15.81 -46.13
CA LEU A 8 15.94 -14.86 -46.30
C LEU A 8 14.58 -15.50 -46.02
N LYS A 9 14.38 -16.77 -46.42
CA LYS A 9 13.15 -17.51 -46.14
C LYS A 9 12.94 -17.73 -44.65
N ILE A 10 13.99 -18.01 -43.89
CA ILE A 10 13.93 -18.18 -42.43
C ILE A 10 13.72 -16.81 -41.76
N ALA A 11 14.48 -15.79 -42.17
CA ALA A 11 14.40 -14.44 -41.61
C ALA A 11 13.00 -13.83 -41.78
N ARG A 12 12.35 -14.02 -42.93
CA ARG A 12 10.96 -13.55 -43.17
C ARG A 12 9.91 -14.23 -42.28
N LYS A 13 10.19 -15.43 -41.78
CA LYS A 13 9.33 -16.14 -40.83
C LYS A 13 9.57 -15.71 -39.38
N ALA A 14 10.71 -15.09 -39.09
CA ALA A 14 10.96 -14.54 -37.77
C ALA A 14 10.10 -13.27 -37.62
N GLY A 15 9.16 -13.29 -36.68
CA GLY A 15 8.34 -12.13 -36.36
C GLY A 15 9.21 -10.97 -35.87
N ALA A 16 8.87 -9.74 -36.28
CA ALA A 16 9.48 -8.55 -35.72
C ALA A 16 9.16 -8.47 -34.21
N ARG A 17 10.15 -8.09 -33.41
CA ARG A 17 9.94 -7.80 -31.98
C ARG A 17 9.21 -6.46 -31.84
N SER A 18 8.24 -6.38 -30.93
CA SER A 18 7.47 -5.15 -30.75
C SER A 18 8.37 -4.00 -30.25
N PRO A 19 8.37 -2.83 -30.91
CA PRO A 19 9.07 -1.64 -30.44
C PRO A 19 8.32 -0.93 -29.29
N GLU A 20 7.05 -1.29 -29.03
CA GLU A 20 6.17 -0.64 -28.03
C GLU A 20 6.33 -1.21 -26.61
N ASP A 21 7.32 -2.08 -26.40
CA ASP A 21 7.64 -2.67 -25.11
C ASP A 21 8.71 -1.86 -24.35
N LEU A 22 9.02 -2.24 -23.12
CA LEU A 22 10.07 -1.60 -22.33
C LEU A 22 11.44 -1.77 -22.99
N PHE A 23 12.20 -0.66 -23.10
CA PHE A 23 13.57 -0.71 -23.60
C PHE A 23 14.46 -1.58 -22.71
N ARG A 24 15.14 -2.55 -23.32
CA ARG A 24 16.10 -3.42 -22.65
C ARG A 24 17.24 -3.82 -23.57
N LEU A 25 18.47 -3.56 -23.12
CA LEU A 25 19.70 -3.92 -23.82
C LEU A 25 20.68 -4.58 -22.86
N PRO A 26 20.88 -5.91 -22.92
CA PRO A 26 21.98 -6.56 -22.24
C PRO A 26 23.32 -6.20 -22.89
N VAL A 27 24.26 -5.72 -22.07
CA VAL A 27 25.57 -5.23 -22.52
C VAL A 27 26.51 -6.40 -22.76
N ASP A 28 27.06 -6.50 -23.97
CA ASP A 28 28.01 -7.53 -24.39
C ASP A 28 29.47 -7.06 -24.37
N ARG A 29 29.73 -5.75 -24.60
CA ARG A 29 31.05 -5.12 -24.50
C ARG A 29 30.92 -3.68 -24.00
N VAL A 30 31.99 -3.22 -23.35
CA VAL A 30 32.15 -1.86 -22.84
C VAL A 30 33.55 -1.38 -23.21
N PHE A 31 33.64 -0.18 -23.78
CA PHE A 31 34.92 0.44 -24.13
C PHE A 31 34.76 1.96 -24.12
N THR A 32 35.89 2.68 -24.15
CA THR A 32 35.90 4.15 -24.17
C THR A 32 36.34 4.64 -25.54
N ILE A 33 35.64 5.62 -26.11
CA ILE A 33 36.11 6.32 -27.31
C ILE A 33 36.45 7.77 -26.94
N LYS A 34 37.65 8.22 -27.35
CA LYS A 34 38.11 9.59 -27.13
C LYS A 34 37.10 10.58 -27.71
N GLY A 35 36.62 11.52 -26.89
CA GLY A 35 35.63 12.53 -27.28
C GLY A 35 34.16 12.12 -27.13
N MET A 36 33.83 10.81 -27.14
CA MET A 36 32.45 10.32 -26.96
C MET A 36 32.17 9.79 -25.56
N GLY A 37 33.20 9.33 -24.83
CA GLY A 37 33.08 8.76 -23.49
C GLY A 37 32.89 7.25 -23.51
N THR A 38 32.16 6.72 -22.52
CA THR A 38 31.90 5.29 -22.36
C THR A 38 30.88 4.83 -23.40
N VAL A 39 31.22 3.80 -24.16
CA VAL A 39 30.36 3.18 -25.17
C VAL A 39 30.07 1.74 -24.77
N VAL A 40 28.78 1.39 -24.77
CA VAL A 40 28.31 0.01 -24.55
C VAL A 40 27.78 -0.56 -25.84
N THR A 41 28.05 -1.84 -26.12
CA THR A 41 27.41 -2.55 -27.23
C THR A 41 26.51 -3.68 -26.74
N GLY A 42 25.42 -3.91 -27.45
CA GLY A 42 24.48 -4.99 -27.16
C GLY A 42 23.41 -5.10 -28.22
N THR A 43 22.58 -6.13 -28.12
CA THR A 43 21.38 -6.28 -28.96
C THR A 43 20.17 -5.82 -28.16
N ILE A 44 19.36 -4.92 -28.73
CA ILE A 44 18.12 -4.47 -28.09
C ILE A 44 17.15 -5.65 -28.06
N TRP A 45 16.78 -6.08 -26.87
CA TRP A 45 15.88 -7.22 -26.69
C TRP A 45 14.42 -6.84 -26.87
N SER A 46 14.02 -5.68 -26.36
CA SER A 46 12.66 -5.13 -26.38
C SER A 46 12.69 -3.61 -26.38
N GLY A 47 11.60 -2.99 -26.84
CA GLY A 47 11.43 -1.54 -26.89
C GLY A 47 12.28 -0.83 -27.94
N SER A 48 12.32 0.49 -27.82
CA SER A 48 13.19 1.37 -28.60
C SER A 48 13.88 2.38 -27.71
N ILE A 49 14.97 2.96 -28.23
CA ILE A 49 15.72 4.03 -27.59
C ILE A 49 15.99 5.13 -28.62
N GLU A 50 15.93 6.37 -28.16
CA GLU A 50 16.22 7.57 -28.95
C GLU A 50 17.43 8.32 -28.36
N LEU A 51 18.00 9.21 -29.18
CA LEU A 51 19.05 10.11 -28.73
C LEU A 51 18.53 10.97 -27.56
N ASP A 52 19.40 11.31 -26.61
CA ASP A 52 19.08 12.06 -25.40
C ASP A 52 18.16 11.36 -24.37
N ASP A 53 17.66 10.16 -24.66
CA ASP A 53 16.96 9.35 -23.67
C ASP A 53 17.84 9.06 -22.46
N THR A 54 17.19 8.84 -21.32
CA THR A 54 17.84 8.39 -20.10
C THR A 54 17.62 6.90 -19.93
N VAL A 55 18.71 6.18 -19.65
CA VAL A 55 18.67 4.74 -19.36
C VAL A 55 19.27 4.47 -17.99
N THR A 56 18.72 3.49 -17.28
CA THR A 56 19.28 3.01 -16.01
C THR A 56 20.14 1.78 -16.27
N ILE A 57 21.40 1.83 -15.85
CA ILE A 57 22.34 0.71 -15.93
C ILE A 57 22.24 -0.11 -14.65
N LEU A 58 21.77 -1.34 -14.76
CA LEU A 58 21.77 -2.32 -13.66
C LEU A 58 22.86 -3.37 -13.86
N PRO A 59 23.47 -3.90 -12.78
CA PRO A 59 23.10 -3.73 -11.36
C PRO A 59 23.67 -2.48 -10.67
N VAL A 60 24.46 -1.65 -11.38
CA VAL A 60 25.13 -0.45 -10.84
C VAL A 60 24.14 0.60 -10.31
N ASN A 61 22.91 0.58 -10.82
CA ASN A 61 21.82 1.49 -10.49
C ASN A 61 22.16 2.96 -10.73
N ARG A 62 22.63 3.25 -11.95
CA ARG A 62 22.97 4.60 -12.42
C ARG A 62 22.14 4.98 -13.63
N SER A 63 21.43 6.09 -13.53
CA SER A 63 20.74 6.72 -14.66
C SER A 63 21.72 7.57 -15.46
N VAL A 64 21.81 7.31 -16.76
CA VAL A 64 22.80 7.90 -17.67
C VAL A 64 22.10 8.33 -18.95
N ARG A 65 22.61 9.41 -19.58
CA ARG A 65 22.04 9.92 -20.83
C ARG A 65 22.69 9.27 -22.04
N VAL A 66 21.89 8.93 -23.04
CA VAL A 66 22.33 8.46 -24.35
C VAL A 66 22.82 9.64 -25.19
N LYS A 67 24.12 9.69 -25.48
CA LYS A 67 24.76 10.74 -26.29
C LYS A 67 24.83 10.43 -27.77
N GLY A 68 24.75 9.15 -28.13
CA GLY A 68 24.92 8.71 -29.51
C GLY A 68 24.50 7.26 -29.65
N ILE A 69 23.90 6.94 -30.80
CA ILE A 69 23.46 5.61 -31.16
C ILE A 69 24.02 5.29 -32.54
N GLN A 70 24.73 4.16 -32.64
CA GLN A 70 25.20 3.63 -33.92
C GLN A 70 24.63 2.24 -34.17
N VAL A 71 24.13 2.03 -35.38
CA VAL A 71 23.63 0.74 -35.86
C VAL A 71 24.35 0.42 -37.17
N HIS A 72 25.00 -0.73 -37.27
CA HIS A 72 25.81 -1.11 -38.44
C HIS A 72 26.85 -0.05 -38.85
N SER A 73 27.50 0.58 -37.88
CA SER A 73 28.50 1.65 -38.08
C SER A 73 27.96 2.96 -38.68
N GLU A 74 26.63 3.13 -38.70
CA GLU A 74 25.99 4.39 -39.08
C GLU A 74 25.37 5.05 -37.85
N ASP A 75 25.54 6.37 -37.73
CA ASP A 75 24.84 7.17 -36.72
C ASP A 75 23.33 7.17 -36.99
N LYS A 76 22.55 6.92 -35.93
CA LYS A 76 21.09 6.93 -35.96
C LYS A 76 20.56 7.73 -34.77
N ASN A 77 19.42 8.38 -34.95
CA ASN A 77 18.72 9.05 -33.85
C ASN A 77 17.85 8.10 -33.03
N ARG A 78 17.58 6.91 -33.54
CA ARG A 78 16.70 5.91 -32.93
C ARG A 78 17.14 4.50 -33.27
N ALA A 79 16.97 3.57 -32.33
CA ALA A 79 17.11 2.15 -32.57
C ALA A 79 16.03 1.34 -31.85
N SER A 80 15.66 0.19 -32.40
CA SER A 80 14.59 -0.67 -31.88
C SER A 80 15.04 -2.12 -31.70
N ALA A 81 14.22 -2.89 -30.98
CA ALA A 81 14.40 -4.31 -30.74
C ALA A 81 14.83 -5.11 -31.99
N GLY A 82 15.81 -5.99 -31.80
CA GLY A 82 16.45 -6.78 -32.87
C GLY A 82 17.74 -6.15 -33.42
N SER A 83 17.95 -4.85 -33.21
CA SER A 83 19.17 -4.17 -33.66
C SER A 83 20.32 -4.39 -32.70
N ARG A 84 21.52 -4.66 -33.23
CA ARG A 84 22.76 -4.55 -32.46
C ARG A 84 23.24 -3.11 -32.52
N VAL A 85 23.38 -2.48 -31.36
CA VAL A 85 23.68 -1.05 -31.26
C VAL A 85 24.96 -0.81 -30.46
N ALA A 86 25.68 0.25 -30.83
CA ALA A 86 26.67 0.88 -29.97
C ALA A 86 26.06 2.17 -29.42
N MET A 87 26.05 2.30 -28.10
CA MET A 87 25.39 3.41 -27.40
C MET A 87 26.43 4.14 -26.57
N ALA A 88 26.66 5.42 -26.90
CA ALA A 88 27.54 6.29 -26.14
C ALA A 88 26.78 6.87 -24.94
N LEU A 89 27.38 6.76 -23.75
CA LEU A 89 26.76 7.11 -22.49
C LEU A 89 27.49 8.28 -21.82
N SER A 90 26.71 9.18 -21.22
CA SER A 90 27.22 10.28 -20.41
C SER A 90 26.97 10.05 -18.93
N GLY A 91 27.96 10.40 -18.10
CA GLY A 91 27.83 10.36 -16.64
C GLY A 91 28.20 9.03 -16.00
N ILE A 92 28.89 8.15 -16.73
CA ILE A 92 29.40 6.87 -16.21
C ILE A 92 30.74 6.51 -16.84
N SER A 93 31.66 6.00 -16.01
CA SER A 93 32.96 5.52 -16.45
C SER A 93 32.90 4.08 -16.97
N ARG A 94 33.91 3.68 -17.75
CA ARG A 94 34.00 2.31 -18.28
C ARG A 94 34.27 1.29 -17.17
N GLU A 95 34.87 1.70 -16.07
CA GLU A 95 35.19 0.87 -14.91
C GLU A 95 33.93 0.50 -14.10
N GLU A 96 32.87 1.32 -14.19
CA GLU A 96 31.61 1.08 -13.51
C GLU A 96 30.71 0.08 -14.24
N ILE A 97 30.89 -0.12 -15.55
CA ILE A 97 30.05 -1.02 -16.36
C ILE A 97 30.86 -2.21 -16.86
N GLU A 98 30.36 -3.41 -16.59
CA GLU A 98 30.92 -4.64 -17.14
C GLU A 98 29.94 -5.37 -18.05
N ARG A 99 30.47 -6.32 -18.83
CA ARG A 99 29.65 -7.29 -19.55
C ARG A 99 28.73 -8.02 -18.57
N GLY A 100 27.45 -8.14 -18.92
CA GLY A 100 26.42 -8.68 -18.03
C GLY A 100 25.56 -7.58 -17.39
N SER A 101 26.00 -6.32 -17.43
CA SER A 101 25.13 -5.18 -17.12
C SER A 101 23.99 -5.07 -18.13
N THR A 102 22.88 -4.44 -17.76
CA THR A 102 21.73 -4.21 -18.64
C THR A 102 21.35 -2.73 -18.62
N ALA A 103 21.22 -2.13 -19.80
CA ALA A 103 20.64 -0.79 -19.96
C ALA A 103 19.13 -0.89 -20.16
N LEU A 104 18.38 -0.08 -19.42
CA LEU A 104 16.93 -0.17 -19.28
C LEU A 104 16.29 1.21 -19.43
N GLY A 105 15.12 1.28 -20.06
CA GLY A 105 14.41 2.55 -20.26
C GLY A 105 13.55 3.00 -19.08
N THR A 106 13.39 2.17 -18.05
CA THR A 106 12.59 2.49 -16.86
C THR A 106 13.26 1.97 -15.58
N ASP A 107 12.89 2.54 -14.45
CA ASP A 107 13.40 2.17 -13.11
C ASP A 107 12.57 1.03 -12.45
N ASP A 108 11.70 0.37 -13.21
CA ASP A 108 10.81 -0.70 -12.71
C ASP A 108 11.45 -2.09 -12.69
N TRP A 109 12.73 -2.15 -13.05
CA TRP A 109 13.54 -3.35 -13.04
C TRP A 109 14.39 -3.39 -11.77
N PHE A 110 14.54 -4.58 -11.19
CA PHE A 110 15.30 -4.75 -9.97
C PHE A 110 16.32 -5.88 -10.12
N PRO A 111 17.58 -5.67 -9.66
CA PRO A 111 18.52 -6.76 -9.53
C PRO A 111 18.02 -7.74 -8.46
N SER A 112 18.05 -9.04 -8.75
CA SER A 112 17.66 -10.07 -7.79
C SER A 112 18.71 -11.15 -7.65
N MET A 113 18.90 -11.65 -6.43
CA MET A 113 19.70 -12.85 -6.13
C MET A 113 18.84 -14.11 -6.08
N MET A 114 17.53 -14.01 -6.23
CA MET A 114 16.60 -15.14 -6.22
C MET A 114 15.57 -14.98 -7.33
N VAL A 115 15.50 -15.97 -8.20
CA VAL A 115 14.52 -16.04 -9.28
C VAL A 115 13.80 -17.38 -9.23
N ASP A 116 12.48 -17.36 -9.39
CA ASP A 116 11.73 -18.60 -9.56
C ASP A 116 11.63 -18.94 -11.03
N VAL A 117 11.81 -20.21 -11.34
CA VAL A 117 11.98 -20.72 -12.69
C VAL A 117 11.21 -22.01 -12.90
N PHE A 118 10.87 -22.25 -14.16
CA PHE A 118 10.57 -23.60 -14.64
C PHE A 118 11.83 -24.12 -15.33
N VAL A 119 12.43 -25.17 -14.78
CA VAL A 119 13.69 -25.73 -15.29
C VAL A 119 13.45 -27.08 -15.94
N THR A 120 14.07 -27.29 -17.09
CA THR A 120 14.15 -28.57 -17.79
C THR A 120 15.57 -29.11 -17.66
N TYR A 121 15.69 -30.31 -17.11
CA TYR A 121 16.95 -31.03 -16.99
C TYR A 121 17.12 -31.96 -18.21
N LEU A 122 18.25 -31.88 -18.90
CA LEU A 122 18.43 -32.60 -20.16
C LEU A 122 18.48 -34.13 -19.95
N SER A 123 17.92 -34.88 -20.89
CA SER A 123 17.92 -36.35 -20.89
C SER A 123 19.31 -36.96 -21.07
N ARG A 124 20.26 -36.21 -21.64
CA ARG A 124 21.66 -36.64 -21.85
C ARG A 124 22.52 -36.66 -20.59
N ASN A 125 22.01 -36.10 -19.48
CA ASN A 125 22.74 -36.13 -18.22
C ASN A 125 22.80 -37.57 -17.70
N THR A 126 23.77 -37.87 -16.85
CA THR A 126 24.01 -39.24 -16.35
C THR A 126 23.66 -39.41 -14.87
N ARG A 127 23.27 -38.32 -14.20
CA ARG A 127 22.90 -38.29 -12.79
C ARG A 127 21.70 -37.36 -12.62
N PRO A 128 20.80 -37.65 -11.67
CA PRO A 128 19.70 -36.75 -11.36
C PRO A 128 20.22 -35.42 -10.82
N LEU A 129 19.46 -34.35 -11.05
CA LEU A 129 19.73 -33.05 -10.47
C LEU A 129 19.20 -33.02 -9.03
N GLU A 130 20.12 -32.99 -8.07
CA GLU A 130 19.78 -32.84 -6.66
C GLU A 130 19.44 -31.37 -6.30
N SER A 131 18.55 -31.19 -5.34
CA SER A 131 18.28 -29.85 -4.79
C SER A 131 19.52 -29.30 -4.08
N ARG A 132 19.73 -27.99 -4.22
CA ARG A 132 20.90 -27.20 -3.79
C ARG A 132 22.19 -27.46 -4.58
N THR A 133 22.16 -28.21 -5.68
CA THR A 133 23.32 -28.37 -6.55
C THR A 133 23.81 -27.02 -7.05
N ARG A 134 25.13 -26.81 -6.97
CA ARG A 134 25.79 -25.60 -7.47
C ARG A 134 25.90 -25.65 -8.98
N ILE A 135 25.50 -24.57 -9.64
CA ILE A 135 25.40 -24.46 -11.09
C ILE A 135 26.02 -23.15 -11.58
N ARG A 136 26.37 -23.12 -12.87
CA ARG A 136 26.57 -21.89 -13.63
C ARG A 136 25.26 -21.52 -14.31
N PHE A 137 24.72 -20.37 -13.95
CA PHE A 137 23.51 -19.80 -14.51
C PHE A 137 23.87 -18.78 -15.58
N HIS A 138 23.39 -19.00 -16.80
CA HIS A 138 23.61 -18.11 -17.93
C HIS A 138 22.28 -17.47 -18.34
N LEU A 139 22.24 -16.15 -18.32
CA LEU A 139 21.12 -15.36 -18.83
C LEU A 139 21.66 -14.13 -19.53
N ALA A 140 21.15 -13.89 -20.74
CA ALA A 140 21.61 -12.82 -21.61
C ALA A 140 23.15 -12.87 -21.80
N THR A 141 23.85 -11.80 -21.40
CA THR A 141 25.31 -11.67 -21.50
C THR A 141 26.03 -12.04 -20.20
N GLN A 142 25.29 -12.42 -19.15
CA GLN A 142 25.78 -12.66 -17.81
C GLN A 142 25.98 -14.16 -17.51
N GLU A 143 27.07 -14.47 -16.82
CA GLU A 143 27.32 -15.77 -16.20
C GLU A 143 27.43 -15.57 -14.68
N VAL A 144 26.61 -16.28 -13.91
CA VAL A 144 26.57 -16.17 -12.46
C VAL A 144 26.55 -17.55 -11.82
N MET A 145 27.37 -17.74 -10.78
CA MET A 145 27.29 -18.93 -9.95
C MET A 145 26.02 -18.91 -9.10
N GLY A 146 25.37 -20.06 -8.95
CA GLY A 146 24.19 -20.17 -8.10
C GLY A 146 23.90 -21.59 -7.66
N ARG A 147 22.79 -21.77 -6.95
CA ARG A 147 22.27 -23.07 -6.53
C ARG A 147 20.83 -23.22 -6.98
N VAL A 148 20.50 -24.38 -7.56
CA VAL A 148 19.12 -24.74 -7.90
C VAL A 148 18.43 -25.29 -6.66
N VAL A 149 17.30 -24.73 -6.25
CA VAL A 149 16.47 -25.23 -5.15
C VAL A 149 15.16 -25.71 -5.73
N LEU A 150 14.99 -27.02 -5.83
CA LEU A 150 13.76 -27.62 -6.34
C LEU A 150 12.62 -27.40 -5.34
N LEU A 151 11.45 -26.97 -5.83
CA LEU A 151 10.31 -26.58 -4.99
C LEU A 151 9.30 -27.72 -4.79
N GLU A 152 9.14 -28.59 -5.79
CA GLU A 152 8.19 -29.71 -5.76
C GLU A 152 8.82 -31.03 -5.33
N LYS A 153 9.97 -31.35 -5.93
CA LYS A 153 10.66 -32.64 -5.81
C LYS A 153 12.00 -32.45 -5.10
N LYS A 154 12.51 -33.50 -4.45
CA LYS A 154 13.88 -33.49 -3.88
C LYS A 154 14.97 -33.55 -4.96
N ARG A 155 14.67 -34.19 -6.09
CA ARG A 155 15.54 -34.39 -7.25
C ARG A 155 14.75 -34.36 -8.55
N LEU A 156 15.38 -33.98 -9.66
CA LEU A 156 14.85 -34.12 -11.02
C LEU A 156 15.62 -35.22 -11.75
N ALA A 157 14.88 -36.17 -12.35
CA ALA A 157 15.45 -37.18 -13.23
C ALA A 157 15.89 -36.57 -14.57
N GLU A 158 16.69 -37.32 -15.31
CA GLU A 158 17.13 -36.99 -16.66
C GLU A 158 15.92 -36.79 -17.60
N GLY A 159 15.81 -35.63 -18.23
CA GLY A 159 14.69 -35.28 -19.11
C GLY A 159 13.49 -34.68 -18.39
N ASP A 160 13.42 -34.75 -17.05
CA ASP A 160 12.34 -34.15 -16.28
C ASP A 160 12.42 -32.62 -16.27
N SER A 161 11.27 -32.01 -16.01
CA SER A 161 11.15 -30.58 -15.69
C SER A 161 10.46 -30.38 -14.35
N GLY A 162 10.60 -29.20 -13.76
CA GLY A 162 9.89 -28.84 -12.54
C GLY A 162 10.13 -27.40 -12.11
N TYR A 163 9.39 -26.99 -11.07
CA TYR A 163 9.58 -25.67 -10.45
C TYR A 163 10.79 -25.64 -9.55
N ALA A 164 11.59 -24.60 -9.70
CA ALA A 164 12.79 -24.37 -8.90
C ALA A 164 12.97 -22.88 -8.59
N GLN A 165 13.72 -22.60 -7.54
CA GLN A 165 14.28 -21.28 -7.27
C GLN A 165 15.78 -21.32 -7.50
N ILE A 166 16.31 -20.43 -8.34
CA ILE A 166 17.76 -20.26 -8.50
C ILE A 166 18.22 -19.19 -7.50
N ARG A 167 19.10 -19.60 -6.59
CA ARG A 167 19.73 -18.71 -5.59
C ARG A 167 21.13 -18.37 -6.05
N LEU A 168 21.34 -17.13 -6.44
CA LEU A 168 22.52 -16.65 -7.15
C LEU A 168 23.52 -16.04 -6.17
N GLU A 169 24.80 -16.12 -6.52
CA GLU A 169 25.91 -15.51 -5.74
C GLU A 169 26.09 -14.03 -6.08
N LYS A 170 25.57 -13.58 -7.22
CA LYS A 170 25.50 -12.16 -7.63
C LYS A 170 24.10 -11.83 -8.15
N PRO A 171 23.66 -10.57 -8.05
CA PRO A 171 22.38 -10.18 -8.62
C PRO A 171 22.35 -10.30 -10.14
N VAL A 172 21.18 -10.64 -10.68
CA VAL A 172 20.85 -10.66 -12.10
C VAL A 172 19.65 -9.77 -12.37
N VAL A 173 19.53 -9.28 -13.60
CA VAL A 173 18.39 -8.47 -14.06
C VAL A 173 17.57 -9.29 -15.04
N THR A 174 16.36 -9.66 -14.63
CA THR A 174 15.51 -10.58 -15.38
C THR A 174 14.10 -10.04 -15.58
N ARG A 175 13.44 -10.55 -16.61
CA ARG A 175 12.01 -10.42 -16.87
C ARG A 175 11.38 -11.80 -16.82
N ARG A 176 10.12 -11.89 -16.44
CA ARG A 176 9.35 -13.11 -16.70
C ARG A 176 9.37 -13.45 -18.20
N GLY A 177 9.53 -14.73 -18.51
CA GLY A 177 9.61 -15.25 -19.88
C GLY A 177 11.03 -15.28 -20.46
N ASP A 178 12.00 -14.66 -19.78
CA ASP A 178 13.41 -14.79 -20.17
C ASP A 178 13.85 -16.25 -20.13
N HIS A 179 14.57 -16.66 -21.16
CA HIS A 179 15.17 -17.98 -21.20
C HIS A 179 16.57 -17.95 -20.59
N PHE A 180 16.91 -19.01 -19.86
CA PHE A 180 18.24 -19.19 -19.28
C PHE A 180 18.79 -20.58 -19.61
N VAL A 181 20.11 -20.69 -19.50
CA VAL A 181 20.85 -21.95 -19.65
C VAL A 181 21.55 -22.27 -18.34
N VAL A 182 21.54 -23.55 -17.97
CA VAL A 182 22.22 -24.06 -16.79
C VAL A 182 23.36 -24.97 -17.23
N ARG A 183 24.54 -24.71 -16.66
CA ARG A 183 25.72 -25.56 -16.82
C ARG A 183 26.19 -26.10 -15.48
N SER A 184 26.81 -27.28 -15.49
CA SER A 184 27.45 -27.85 -14.31
C SER A 184 28.63 -27.00 -13.85
N TYR A 185 28.94 -27.08 -12.55
CA TYR A 185 30.07 -26.37 -11.97
C TYR A 185 31.42 -26.85 -12.55
N SER A 186 31.63 -28.16 -12.57
CA SER A 186 32.81 -28.83 -13.14
C SER A 186 32.50 -30.31 -13.45
N PRO A 187 32.89 -30.85 -14.63
CA PRO A 187 33.34 -30.11 -15.81
C PRO A 187 32.23 -29.19 -16.33
N VAL A 188 32.55 -28.16 -17.11
CA VAL A 188 31.57 -27.14 -17.54
C VAL A 188 30.78 -27.63 -18.76
N THR A 189 29.69 -28.35 -18.53
CA THR A 189 28.80 -28.89 -19.57
C THR A 189 27.39 -28.34 -19.41
N THR A 190 26.64 -28.20 -20.50
CA THR A 190 25.23 -27.78 -20.41
C THR A 190 24.38 -28.94 -19.90
N ILE A 191 23.70 -28.70 -18.79
CA ILE A 191 22.88 -29.71 -18.10
C ILE A 191 21.38 -29.41 -18.21
N GLY A 192 21.00 -28.18 -18.53
CA GLY A 192 19.60 -27.78 -18.55
C GLY A 192 19.40 -26.35 -19.01
N GLY A 193 18.16 -25.91 -18.92
CA GLY A 193 17.72 -24.55 -19.20
C GLY A 193 16.27 -24.38 -18.78
N GLY A 194 15.71 -23.22 -19.04
CA GLY A 194 14.33 -22.98 -18.66
C GLY A 194 13.90 -21.55 -18.88
N ILE A 195 12.80 -21.19 -18.23
CA ILE A 195 12.21 -19.85 -18.27
C ILE A 195 12.10 -19.23 -16.89
N ILE A 196 12.32 -17.92 -16.81
CA ILE A 196 12.06 -17.13 -15.61
C ILE A 196 10.55 -16.99 -15.43
N LEU A 197 10.05 -17.34 -14.24
CA LEU A 197 8.65 -17.15 -13.86
C LEU A 197 8.48 -15.90 -13.02
N VAL A 198 9.32 -15.74 -11.99
CA VAL A 198 9.27 -14.63 -11.04
C VAL A 198 10.66 -13.98 -10.97
N PRO A 199 10.84 -12.78 -11.52
CA PRO A 199 12.15 -12.12 -11.58
C PRO A 199 12.61 -11.61 -10.20
N PHE A 200 11.68 -11.28 -9.31
CA PHE A 200 11.95 -10.82 -7.95
C PHE A 200 11.26 -11.74 -6.93
N ALA A 201 11.84 -12.93 -6.73
CA ALA A 201 11.24 -13.95 -5.90
C ALA A 201 11.58 -13.74 -4.41
N PRO A 202 10.60 -13.83 -3.48
CA PRO A 202 10.90 -14.00 -2.08
C PRO A 202 11.56 -15.36 -1.83
N LYS A 203 12.20 -15.52 -0.69
CA LYS A 203 12.77 -16.81 -0.31
C LYS A 203 11.62 -17.79 -0.02
N HIS A 204 11.52 -18.85 -0.82
CA HIS A 204 10.56 -19.93 -0.57
C HIS A 204 11.01 -20.82 0.59
N LEU A 205 10.03 -21.19 1.43
CA LEU A 205 10.12 -22.33 2.33
C LEU A 205 9.81 -23.60 1.53
N ALA A 206 10.41 -24.74 1.91
CA ALA A 206 10.22 -25.98 1.16
C ALA A 206 8.75 -26.44 1.24
N ALA A 207 8.21 -26.95 0.12
CA ALA A 207 6.86 -27.51 0.00
C ALA A 207 5.69 -26.53 0.25
N ASP A 208 5.86 -25.24 -0.06
CA ASP A 208 4.74 -24.29 -0.07
C ASP A 208 3.81 -24.54 -1.26
N ARG A 209 2.70 -25.26 -1.01
CA ARG A 209 1.69 -25.61 -2.02
C ARG A 209 1.07 -24.37 -2.67
N ARG A 210 0.86 -23.29 -1.92
CA ARG A 210 0.30 -22.04 -2.45
C ARG A 210 1.26 -21.40 -3.45
N GLY A 211 2.55 -21.42 -3.13
CA GLY A 211 3.60 -20.98 -4.05
C GLY A 211 3.60 -21.75 -5.37
N LEU A 212 3.35 -23.06 -5.36
CA LEU A 212 3.30 -23.87 -6.59
C LEU A 212 2.11 -23.54 -7.49
N GLU A 213 0.91 -23.35 -6.92
CA GLU A 213 -0.29 -22.95 -7.68
C GLU A 213 -0.10 -21.57 -8.32
N PHE A 214 0.53 -20.64 -7.60
CA PHE A 214 0.96 -19.35 -8.12
C PHE A 214 1.93 -19.51 -9.31
N LEU A 215 2.99 -20.31 -9.15
CA LEU A 215 3.99 -20.53 -10.20
C LEU A 215 3.41 -21.21 -11.45
N GLU A 216 2.44 -22.13 -11.29
CA GLU A 216 1.73 -22.73 -12.42
C GLU A 216 0.88 -21.70 -13.16
N THR A 217 0.10 -20.90 -12.44
CA THR A 217 -0.70 -19.81 -13.04
C THR A 217 0.19 -18.82 -13.78
N VAL A 218 1.33 -18.47 -13.17
CA VAL A 218 2.33 -17.63 -13.81
C VAL A 218 2.84 -18.36 -15.06
N ARG A 219 3.29 -19.61 -15.01
CA ARG A 219 3.84 -20.33 -16.17
C ARG A 219 2.89 -20.42 -17.36
N SER A 220 1.63 -20.83 -17.15
CA SER A 220 0.74 -21.27 -18.22
C SER A 220 -0.57 -20.46 -18.35
N GLY A 221 -0.84 -19.56 -17.42
CA GLY A 221 -2.07 -18.75 -17.41
C GLY A 221 -2.14 -17.69 -18.50
N LYS A 222 -3.35 -17.19 -18.73
CA LYS A 222 -3.62 -16.04 -19.60
C LYS A 222 -3.17 -14.74 -18.93
N THR A 223 -2.96 -13.68 -19.71
CA THR A 223 -2.50 -12.38 -19.21
C THR A 223 -3.28 -11.86 -18.00
N HIS A 224 -4.61 -11.95 -18.03
CA HIS A 224 -5.44 -11.48 -16.91
C HIS A 224 -5.28 -12.35 -15.65
N GLU A 225 -5.15 -13.67 -15.80
CA GLU A 225 -4.92 -14.61 -14.70
C GLU A 225 -3.54 -14.36 -14.07
N ILE A 226 -2.51 -14.11 -14.89
CA ILE A 226 -1.16 -13.78 -14.42
C ILE A 226 -1.18 -12.45 -13.63
N ILE A 227 -1.78 -11.39 -14.17
CA ILE A 227 -1.87 -10.08 -13.49
C ILE A 227 -2.61 -10.22 -12.16
N GLU A 228 -3.76 -10.89 -12.16
CA GLU A 228 -4.54 -11.14 -10.95
C GLU A 228 -3.73 -11.91 -9.89
N SER A 229 -3.05 -12.97 -10.31
CA SER A 229 -2.24 -13.82 -9.45
C SER A 229 -1.06 -13.05 -8.83
N VAL A 230 -0.33 -12.25 -9.62
CA VAL A 230 0.78 -11.39 -9.15
C VAL A 230 0.30 -10.34 -8.14
N VAL A 231 -0.84 -9.70 -8.40
CA VAL A 231 -1.42 -8.72 -7.46
C VAL A 231 -1.90 -9.39 -6.17
N ARG A 232 -2.50 -10.58 -6.27
CA ARG A 232 -2.95 -11.36 -5.11
C ARG A 232 -1.78 -11.81 -4.24
N GLU A 233 -0.66 -12.20 -4.84
CA GLU A 233 0.54 -12.67 -4.12
C GLU A 233 1.22 -11.54 -3.33
N ALA A 234 1.11 -10.28 -3.77
CA ALA A 234 1.59 -9.14 -2.99
C ALA A 234 0.85 -8.97 -1.64
N GLY A 235 -0.34 -9.55 -1.52
CA GLY A 235 -1.14 -9.60 -0.30
C GLY A 235 -1.36 -8.21 0.30
N TYR A 236 -1.21 -8.13 1.62
CA TYR A 236 -1.49 -6.91 2.39
C TYR A 236 -0.53 -5.74 2.14
N ARG A 237 0.62 -5.97 1.48
CA ARG A 237 1.58 -4.90 1.16
C ARG A 237 1.16 -4.08 -0.05
N GLY A 238 0.35 -4.67 -0.93
CA GLY A 238 -0.06 -4.08 -2.20
C GLY A 238 1.03 -4.20 -3.26
N TYR A 239 0.57 -4.30 -4.50
CA TYR A 239 1.43 -4.45 -5.67
C TYR A 239 1.62 -3.09 -6.37
N PRO A 240 2.86 -2.66 -6.67
CA PRO A 240 3.10 -1.43 -7.43
C PRO A 240 2.81 -1.66 -8.93
N GLY A 241 1.72 -1.07 -9.45
CA GLY A 241 1.22 -1.37 -10.81
C GLY A 241 2.25 -1.18 -11.94
N ARG A 242 3.16 -0.22 -11.81
CA ARG A 242 4.26 0.02 -12.77
C ARG A 242 5.20 -1.18 -13.00
N ARG A 243 5.26 -2.14 -12.06
CA ARG A 243 6.06 -3.37 -12.20
C ARG A 243 5.40 -4.44 -13.07
N LEU A 244 4.10 -4.33 -13.37
CA LEU A 244 3.37 -5.34 -14.12
C LEU A 244 4.06 -5.74 -15.43
N PRO A 245 4.58 -4.82 -16.27
CA PRO A 245 5.18 -5.24 -17.54
C PRO A 245 6.43 -6.11 -17.38
N VAL A 246 7.20 -5.91 -16.29
CA VAL A 246 8.41 -6.67 -15.98
C VAL A 246 8.04 -8.03 -15.37
N ASP A 247 7.20 -8.02 -14.34
CA ASP A 247 6.86 -9.24 -13.57
C ASP A 247 5.92 -10.17 -14.35
N THR A 248 5.11 -9.65 -15.27
CA THR A 248 4.20 -10.47 -16.11
C THR A 248 4.80 -10.84 -17.46
N GLY A 249 5.88 -10.17 -17.90
CA GLY A 249 6.49 -10.39 -19.20
C GLY A 249 5.67 -9.82 -20.37
N VAL A 250 4.63 -9.03 -20.08
CA VAL A 250 3.70 -8.47 -21.06
C VAL A 250 3.97 -6.97 -21.25
N GLY A 251 3.84 -6.45 -22.47
CA GLY A 251 4.13 -5.04 -22.75
C GLY A 251 3.16 -4.05 -22.06
N PRO A 252 3.57 -2.79 -21.81
CA PRO A 252 2.80 -1.79 -21.07
C PRO A 252 1.37 -1.54 -21.58
N GLY A 253 1.17 -1.52 -22.91
CA GLY A 253 -0.16 -1.29 -23.49
C GLY A 253 -1.17 -2.39 -23.14
N ILE A 254 -0.74 -3.66 -23.22
CA ILE A 254 -1.59 -4.82 -22.93
C ILE A 254 -1.81 -4.94 -21.42
N THR A 255 -0.78 -4.73 -20.59
CA THR A 255 -0.94 -4.77 -19.12
C THR A 255 -1.88 -3.68 -18.64
N GLY A 256 -1.76 -2.45 -19.16
CA GLY A 256 -2.65 -1.33 -18.84
C GLY A 256 -4.12 -1.65 -19.17
N THR A 257 -4.38 -2.03 -20.43
CA THR A 257 -5.75 -2.37 -20.88
C THR A 257 -6.36 -3.53 -20.07
N THR A 258 -5.55 -4.54 -19.75
CA THR A 258 -6.02 -5.69 -18.97
C THR A 258 -6.31 -5.32 -17.52
N LEU A 259 -5.44 -4.50 -16.91
CA LEU A 259 -5.61 -3.99 -15.54
C LEU A 259 -6.88 -3.15 -15.42
N GLU A 260 -7.13 -2.23 -16.36
CA GLU A 260 -8.36 -1.44 -16.40
C GLU A 260 -9.62 -2.33 -16.47
N GLY A 261 -9.56 -3.42 -17.24
CA GLY A 261 -10.62 -4.42 -17.28
C GLY A 261 -10.86 -5.11 -15.92
N LEU A 262 -9.78 -5.47 -15.22
CA LEU A 262 -9.85 -6.09 -13.89
C LEU A 262 -10.37 -5.12 -12.82
N MET A 263 -9.98 -3.84 -12.90
CA MET A 263 -10.46 -2.77 -12.02
C MET A 263 -11.94 -2.47 -12.24
N ARG A 264 -12.40 -2.38 -13.49
CA ARG A 264 -13.83 -2.20 -13.80
C ARG A 264 -14.71 -3.34 -13.28
N ARG A 265 -14.21 -4.58 -13.28
CA ARG A 265 -14.90 -5.74 -12.67
C ARG A 265 -14.77 -5.79 -11.15
N GLY A 266 -14.02 -4.87 -10.54
CA GLY A 266 -13.73 -4.81 -9.11
C GLY A 266 -12.81 -5.93 -8.61
N VAL A 267 -12.14 -6.69 -9.48
CA VAL A 267 -11.24 -7.79 -9.10
C VAL A 267 -9.97 -7.25 -8.45
N ILE A 268 -9.44 -6.17 -9.05
CA ILE A 268 -8.31 -5.41 -8.51
C ILE A 268 -8.82 -4.04 -8.07
N LEU A 269 -8.34 -3.58 -6.93
CA LEU A 269 -8.63 -2.29 -6.33
C LEU A 269 -7.34 -1.48 -6.31
N ASP A 270 -7.42 -0.20 -6.67
CA ASP A 270 -6.30 0.73 -6.56
C ASP A 270 -6.53 1.67 -5.39
N TYR A 271 -5.62 1.61 -4.41
CA TYR A 271 -5.58 2.55 -3.31
C TYR A 271 -4.26 3.34 -3.37
N LYS A 272 -4.35 4.59 -3.80
CA LYS A 272 -3.22 5.54 -3.89
C LYS A 272 -2.03 5.02 -4.74
N GLY A 273 -2.31 4.32 -5.84
CA GLY A 273 -1.31 3.78 -6.78
C GLY A 273 -0.77 2.40 -6.39
N LYS A 274 -1.29 1.78 -5.32
CA LYS A 274 -1.01 0.39 -4.95
C LYS A 274 -2.22 -0.47 -5.26
N LEU A 275 -1.97 -1.55 -5.98
CA LEU A 275 -2.98 -2.51 -6.39
C LEU A 275 -3.18 -3.59 -5.32
N PHE A 276 -4.43 -3.89 -5.04
CA PHE A 276 -4.84 -4.94 -4.10
C PHE A 276 -5.87 -5.84 -4.74
N HIS A 277 -5.78 -7.14 -4.49
CA HIS A 277 -6.81 -8.08 -4.90
C HIS A 277 -8.05 -7.93 -3.99
N ARG A 278 -9.25 -8.01 -4.55
CA ARG A 278 -10.53 -7.88 -3.80
C ARG A 278 -10.58 -8.76 -2.55
N ALA A 279 -10.17 -10.03 -2.68
CA ALA A 279 -10.15 -10.95 -1.55
C ALA A 279 -9.29 -10.44 -0.37
N ILE A 280 -8.15 -9.78 -0.64
CA ILE A 280 -7.29 -9.21 0.41
C ILE A 280 -7.96 -8.01 1.07
N ALA A 281 -8.68 -7.19 0.29
CA ALA A 281 -9.45 -6.08 0.83
C ALA A 281 -10.62 -6.56 1.69
N GLU A 282 -11.33 -7.63 1.29
CA GLU A 282 -12.40 -8.22 2.11
C GLU A 282 -11.86 -8.90 3.37
N GLU A 283 -10.71 -9.57 3.30
CA GLU A 283 -10.04 -10.09 4.51
C GLU A 283 -9.67 -8.96 5.48
N MET A 284 -9.12 -7.85 4.96
CA MET A 284 -8.82 -6.67 5.76
C MET A 284 -10.09 -6.04 6.34
N ARG A 285 -11.17 -5.96 5.55
CA ARG A 285 -12.49 -5.49 6.00
C ARG A 285 -12.96 -6.30 7.20
N GLY A 286 -12.90 -7.62 7.12
CA GLY A 286 -13.25 -8.52 8.24
C GLY A 286 -12.40 -8.25 9.49
N LYS A 287 -11.08 -8.06 9.33
CA LYS A 287 -10.18 -7.69 10.45
C LYS A 287 -10.54 -6.35 11.08
N VAL A 288 -10.83 -5.33 10.28
CA VAL A 288 -11.23 -4.00 10.75
C VAL A 288 -12.53 -4.10 11.56
N LEU A 289 -13.57 -4.75 11.02
CA LEU A 289 -14.85 -4.89 11.70
C LEU A 289 -14.70 -5.66 13.03
N SER A 290 -14.01 -6.80 13.01
CA SER A 290 -13.75 -7.59 14.22
C SER A 290 -12.95 -6.81 15.26
N GLY A 291 -11.96 -6.02 14.82
CA GLY A 291 -11.17 -5.14 15.69
C GLY A 291 -12.02 -4.05 16.35
N LEU A 292 -12.94 -3.43 15.59
CA LEU A 292 -13.89 -2.44 16.11
C LEU A 292 -14.90 -3.04 17.09
N GLU A 293 -15.49 -4.20 16.76
CA GLU A 293 -16.43 -4.91 17.64
C GLU A 293 -15.78 -5.27 18.98
N THR A 294 -14.55 -5.78 18.94
CA THR A 294 -13.78 -6.13 20.14
C THR A 294 -13.49 -4.88 20.97
N TYR A 295 -13.03 -3.79 20.33
CA TYR A 295 -12.75 -2.53 21.00
C TYR A 295 -13.98 -1.96 21.71
N HIS A 296 -15.14 -1.92 21.03
CA HIS A 296 -16.37 -1.39 21.60
C HIS A 296 -16.90 -2.24 22.77
N ARG A 297 -16.72 -3.56 22.71
CA ARG A 297 -17.09 -4.47 23.80
C ARG A 297 -16.24 -4.22 25.05
N GLU A 298 -14.94 -4.00 24.85
CA GLU A 298 -13.97 -3.69 25.91
C GLU A 298 -14.13 -2.26 26.46
N ASN A 299 -14.53 -1.31 25.60
CA ASN A 299 -14.60 0.12 25.91
C ASN A 299 -15.98 0.73 25.58
N PRO A 300 -17.08 0.34 26.25
CA PRO A 300 -18.43 0.78 25.89
C PRO A 300 -18.66 2.29 25.97
N LEU A 301 -17.87 2.99 26.80
CA LEU A 301 -17.95 4.43 27.04
C LEU A 301 -17.12 5.26 26.04
N GLN A 302 -16.34 4.62 25.17
CA GLN A 302 -15.57 5.31 24.14
C GLN A 302 -16.40 5.41 22.86
N ARG A 303 -16.26 6.57 22.19
CA ARG A 303 -16.98 6.88 20.94
C ARG A 303 -16.48 6.01 19.79
N GLY A 304 -15.16 5.87 19.67
CA GLY A 304 -14.51 5.05 18.66
C GLY A 304 -13.06 4.78 19.04
N VAL A 305 -12.38 4.01 18.20
CA VAL A 305 -10.96 3.67 18.36
C VAL A 305 -10.11 4.66 17.58
N LYS A 306 -8.98 5.08 18.14
CA LYS A 306 -8.00 5.87 17.38
C LYS A 306 -7.42 5.04 16.24
N ARG A 307 -7.15 5.66 15.09
CA ARG A 307 -6.65 4.96 13.90
C ARG A 307 -5.37 4.13 14.13
N GLU A 308 -4.40 4.66 14.88
CA GLU A 308 -3.16 3.90 15.20
C GLU A 308 -3.42 2.74 16.18
N GLU A 309 -4.38 2.89 17.10
CA GLU A 309 -4.78 1.79 17.98
C GLU A 309 -5.50 0.70 17.19
N LEU A 310 -6.38 1.07 16.25
CA LEU A 310 -7.02 0.12 15.34
C LEU A 310 -5.97 -0.65 14.54
N ARG A 311 -4.96 0.05 14.03
CA ARG A 311 -3.83 -0.53 13.30
C ARG A 311 -3.09 -1.58 14.13
N TYR A 312 -2.84 -1.29 15.40
CA TYR A 312 -2.23 -2.22 16.33
C TYR A 312 -3.12 -3.45 16.60
N ARG A 313 -4.42 -3.22 16.78
CA ARG A 313 -5.41 -4.29 17.09
C ARG A 313 -5.65 -5.27 15.96
N ILE A 314 -5.67 -4.82 14.70
CA ILE A 314 -5.88 -5.72 13.55
C ILE A 314 -4.69 -6.65 13.27
N GLN A 315 -3.54 -6.41 13.93
CA GLN A 315 -2.30 -7.18 13.93
C GLN A 315 -1.71 -7.50 12.53
N GLY A 316 -0.37 -7.51 12.45
CA GLY A 316 0.37 -7.92 11.25
C GLY A 316 0.92 -6.77 10.40
N VAL A 317 1.57 -7.12 9.29
CA VAL A 317 2.28 -6.19 8.40
C VAL A 317 1.45 -5.93 7.15
N PHE A 318 0.94 -4.70 7.01
CA PHE A 318 0.10 -4.28 5.89
C PHE A 318 0.35 -2.82 5.52
N SER A 319 -0.02 -2.46 4.28
CA SER A 319 0.07 -1.10 3.77
C SER A 319 -0.96 -0.19 4.45
N GLY A 320 -0.56 1.03 4.81
CA GLY A 320 -1.50 2.06 5.25
C GLY A 320 -2.56 2.35 4.20
N ASP A 321 -2.19 2.32 2.92
CA ASP A 321 -3.10 2.55 1.80
C ASP A 321 -4.23 1.50 1.73
N LEU A 322 -3.95 0.25 2.16
CA LEU A 322 -4.98 -0.80 2.23
C LEU A 322 -6.00 -0.49 3.33
N LEU A 323 -5.52 -0.12 4.52
CA LEU A 323 -6.40 0.26 5.63
C LEU A 323 -7.24 1.47 5.25
N ASP A 324 -6.62 2.48 4.63
CA ASP A 324 -7.29 3.71 4.21
C ASP A 324 -8.37 3.45 3.17
N GLY A 325 -8.05 2.65 2.14
CA GLY A 325 -8.99 2.29 1.10
C GLY A 325 -10.18 1.47 1.64
N VAL A 326 -9.91 0.53 2.56
CA VAL A 326 -10.97 -0.27 3.20
C VAL A 326 -11.85 0.60 4.11
N LEU A 327 -11.26 1.50 4.90
CA LEU A 327 -12.03 2.42 5.75
C LEU A 327 -12.88 3.38 4.93
N ALA A 328 -12.33 3.96 3.85
CA ALA A 328 -13.08 4.83 2.94
C ALA A 328 -14.30 4.11 2.35
N ARG A 329 -14.11 2.87 1.89
CA ARG A 329 -15.21 2.05 1.37
C ARG A 329 -16.25 1.71 2.44
N LEU A 330 -15.83 1.34 3.65
CA LEU A 330 -16.75 1.08 4.76
C LEU A 330 -17.53 2.34 5.18
N MET A 331 -16.94 3.54 5.03
CA MET A 331 -17.63 4.81 5.26
C MET A 331 -18.66 5.09 4.17
N GLU A 332 -18.31 4.89 2.90
CA GLU A 332 -19.23 5.01 1.77
C GLU A 332 -20.43 4.05 1.89
N GLU A 333 -20.18 2.83 2.39
CA GLU A 333 -21.21 1.83 2.68
C GLU A 333 -22.04 2.16 3.95
N GLY A 334 -21.66 3.19 4.74
CA GLY A 334 -22.34 3.57 5.97
C GLY A 334 -22.14 2.59 7.15
N VAL A 335 -21.15 1.69 7.06
CA VAL A 335 -20.87 0.67 8.08
C VAL A 335 -20.02 1.24 9.21
N VAL A 336 -19.10 2.15 8.88
CA VAL A 336 -18.25 2.84 9.86
C VAL A 336 -18.37 4.35 9.71
N GLU A 337 -18.17 5.07 10.81
CA GLU A 337 -18.03 6.51 10.84
C GLU A 337 -16.62 6.85 11.29
N VAL A 338 -16.00 7.81 10.59
CA VAL A 338 -14.70 8.37 10.97
C VAL A 338 -14.87 9.83 11.32
N ALA A 339 -14.57 10.19 12.56
CA ALA A 339 -14.68 11.56 13.07
C ALA A 339 -13.51 11.85 14.00
N GLU A 340 -12.90 13.03 13.86
CA GLU A 340 -11.83 13.51 14.76
C GLU A 340 -10.63 12.53 14.91
N GLY A 341 -10.37 11.70 13.89
CA GLY A 341 -9.29 10.69 13.91
C GLY A 341 -9.64 9.39 14.63
N GLU A 342 -10.89 9.25 15.08
CA GLU A 342 -11.47 8.02 15.63
C GLU A 342 -12.34 7.31 14.60
N VAL A 343 -12.35 5.98 14.66
CA VAL A 343 -13.15 5.10 13.82
C VAL A 343 -14.14 4.36 14.72
N LYS A 344 -15.42 4.32 14.35
CA LYS A 344 -16.42 3.48 15.02
C LYS A 344 -17.33 2.80 14.02
N LEU A 345 -17.91 1.66 14.38
CA LEU A 345 -19.10 1.13 13.74
C LEU A 345 -20.24 2.16 13.82
N ALA A 346 -20.95 2.37 12.72
CA ALA A 346 -22.12 3.27 12.67
C ALA A 346 -23.25 2.79 13.61
N SER A 347 -23.33 1.46 13.82
CA SER A 347 -24.24 0.82 14.78
C SER A 347 -23.83 0.99 16.23
N HIS A 348 -22.59 1.41 16.53
CA HIS A 348 -22.16 1.59 17.91
C HIS A 348 -22.88 2.80 18.52
N ARG A 349 -23.55 2.52 19.63
CA ARG A 349 -24.10 3.53 20.54
C ARG A 349 -23.37 3.34 21.86
N ILE A 350 -22.97 4.44 22.49
CA ILE A 350 -22.41 4.38 23.84
C ILE A 350 -23.57 3.94 24.76
N VAL A 351 -23.52 2.69 25.21
CA VAL A 351 -24.48 2.13 26.15
C VAL A 351 -23.83 2.09 27.53
N LEU A 352 -24.44 2.78 28.49
CA LEU A 352 -24.07 2.66 29.89
C LEU A 352 -24.58 1.29 30.36
N ARG A 353 -23.68 0.34 30.66
CA ARG A 353 -24.04 -0.99 31.19
C ARG A 353 -24.91 -0.85 32.44
N ASP A 354 -25.81 -1.80 32.72
CA ASP A 354 -26.84 -1.72 33.78
C ASP A 354 -26.39 -1.04 35.08
N SER A 355 -25.26 -1.45 35.69
CA SER A 355 -24.74 -0.82 36.92
C SER A 355 -24.25 0.63 36.73
N MET A 356 -23.63 0.95 35.59
CA MET A 356 -23.26 2.33 35.23
C MET A 356 -24.44 3.15 34.74
N GLY A 357 -25.46 2.51 34.15
CA GLY A 357 -26.71 3.14 33.74
C GLY A 357 -27.48 3.66 34.95
N GLU A 358 -27.66 2.84 35.98
CA GLU A 358 -28.28 3.26 37.23
C GLU A 358 -27.51 4.40 37.91
N MET A 359 -26.18 4.31 37.95
CA MET A 359 -25.32 5.38 38.48
C MET A 359 -25.45 6.67 37.66
N ALA A 360 -25.49 6.56 36.33
CA ALA A 360 -25.62 7.70 35.44
C ALA A 360 -27.00 8.37 35.54
N GLU A 361 -28.09 7.61 35.64
CA GLU A 361 -29.44 8.15 35.84
C GLU A 361 -29.58 8.77 37.23
N THR A 362 -28.95 8.19 38.25
CA THR A 362 -28.86 8.81 39.59
C THR A 362 -28.11 10.14 39.51
N LEU A 363 -26.99 10.19 38.80
CA LEU A 363 -26.20 11.41 38.59
C LEU A 363 -26.98 12.48 37.81
N LEU A 364 -27.67 12.10 36.74
CA LEU A 364 -28.55 13.00 35.99
C LEU A 364 -29.67 13.54 36.88
N THR A 365 -30.31 12.68 37.68
CA THR A 365 -31.34 13.10 38.64
C THR A 365 -30.80 14.12 39.65
N LEU A 366 -29.58 13.92 40.16
CA LEU A 366 -28.94 14.87 41.08
C LEU A 366 -28.64 16.22 40.40
N LEU A 367 -28.19 16.20 39.14
CA LEU A 367 -27.92 17.42 38.37
C LEU A 367 -29.22 18.16 37.99
N SER A 368 -30.30 17.43 37.68
CA SER A 368 -31.58 18.01 37.27
C SER A 368 -32.40 18.63 38.41
N ARG A 369 -32.04 18.40 39.68
CA ARG A 369 -32.72 19.05 40.83
C ARG A 369 -32.60 20.57 40.78
N GLU A 370 -31.42 21.07 40.42
CA GLU A 370 -31.14 22.50 40.23
C GLU A 370 -30.46 22.69 38.86
N PRO A 371 -31.24 22.75 37.76
CA PRO A 371 -30.71 22.64 36.39
C PRO A 371 -29.66 23.69 36.03
N LEU A 372 -29.70 24.87 36.67
CA LEU A 372 -28.78 25.98 36.41
C LEU A 372 -27.80 26.24 37.56
N SER A 373 -27.90 25.48 38.66
CA SER A 373 -27.03 25.59 39.83
C SER A 373 -26.57 24.21 40.29
N PRO A 374 -25.93 23.42 39.41
CA PRO A 374 -25.61 22.03 39.72
C PRO A 374 -24.65 21.92 40.92
N PRO A 375 -24.72 20.82 41.69
CA PRO A 375 -23.76 20.54 42.75
C PRO A 375 -22.34 20.39 42.19
N ASP A 376 -21.34 20.78 42.98
CA ASP A 376 -19.94 20.56 42.61
C ASP A 376 -19.54 19.07 42.67
N LEU A 377 -18.38 18.74 42.09
CA LEU A 377 -17.87 17.37 42.04
C LEU A 377 -17.72 16.72 43.44
N GLY A 378 -17.45 17.51 44.48
CA GLY A 378 -17.36 17.02 45.85
C GLY A 378 -18.71 16.60 46.41
N LYS A 379 -19.73 17.42 46.21
CA LYS A 379 -21.11 17.12 46.61
C LYS A 379 -21.69 15.93 45.84
N LEU A 380 -21.43 15.85 44.53
CA LEU A 380 -21.86 14.71 43.71
C LEU A 380 -21.19 13.40 44.18
N SER A 381 -19.88 13.45 44.46
CA SER A 381 -19.12 12.32 45.01
C SER A 381 -19.69 11.85 46.35
N ALA A 382 -19.98 12.76 47.27
CA ALA A 382 -20.58 12.43 48.56
C ALA A 382 -22.00 11.86 48.44
N ALA A 383 -22.84 12.46 47.59
CA ALA A 383 -24.24 12.04 47.39
C ALA A 383 -24.36 10.65 46.75
N MET A 384 -23.41 10.28 45.89
CA MET A 384 -23.40 8.98 45.21
C MET A 384 -22.60 7.91 45.96
N GLY A 385 -21.83 8.27 47.00
CA GLY A 385 -20.91 7.34 47.66
C GLY A 385 -19.77 6.86 46.76
N LEU A 386 -19.42 7.63 45.72
CA LEU A 386 -18.41 7.28 44.73
C LEU A 386 -17.18 8.19 44.86
N GLY A 387 -15.99 7.67 44.57
CA GLY A 387 -14.79 8.52 44.47
C GLY A 387 -14.90 9.55 43.33
N LYS A 388 -14.34 10.74 43.53
CA LYS A 388 -14.38 11.85 42.55
C LYS A 388 -13.96 11.45 41.13
N GLY A 389 -12.98 10.56 41.00
CA GLY A 389 -12.53 10.04 39.70
C GLY A 389 -13.62 9.26 38.95
N LYS A 390 -14.41 8.45 39.66
CA LYS A 390 -15.52 7.68 39.07
C LYS A 390 -16.68 8.57 38.65
N VAL A 391 -16.99 9.61 39.44
CA VAL A 391 -17.99 10.62 39.06
C VAL A 391 -17.54 11.38 37.81
N LEU A 392 -16.26 11.76 37.73
CA LEU A 392 -15.71 12.44 36.55
C LEU A 392 -15.76 11.55 35.29
N GLU A 393 -15.50 10.25 35.44
CA GLU A 393 -15.64 9.26 34.37
C GLU A 393 -17.10 9.19 33.87
N LEU A 394 -18.08 9.15 34.78
CA LEU A 394 -19.51 9.18 34.45
C LEU A 394 -19.93 10.48 33.77
N LEU A 395 -19.50 11.64 34.28
CA LEU A 395 -19.77 12.95 33.66
C LEU A 395 -19.19 13.06 32.25
N SER A 396 -17.96 12.55 32.06
CA SER A 396 -17.32 12.49 30.73
C SER A 396 -18.10 11.58 29.78
N ALA A 397 -18.57 10.42 30.25
CA ALA A 397 -19.42 9.53 29.46
C ALA A 397 -20.76 10.19 29.09
N LEU A 398 -21.44 10.83 30.05
CA LEU A 398 -22.69 11.56 29.85
C LEU A 398 -22.53 12.74 28.88
N GLN A 399 -21.39 13.42 28.92
CA GLN A 399 -21.07 14.48 27.96
C GLN A 399 -20.84 13.93 26.55
N LYS A 400 -20.14 12.80 26.41
CA LYS A 400 -19.93 12.15 25.11
C LYS A 400 -21.24 11.72 24.45
N ILE A 401 -22.26 11.37 25.23
CA ILE A 401 -23.61 11.06 24.72
C ILE A 401 -24.55 12.28 24.67
N GLY A 402 -24.05 13.49 24.95
CA GLY A 402 -24.81 14.73 24.85
C GLY A 402 -25.87 14.95 25.93
N ARG A 403 -25.85 14.18 27.03
CA ARG A 403 -26.81 14.36 28.15
C ARG A 403 -26.36 15.45 29.14
N VAL A 404 -25.07 15.77 29.18
CA VAL A 404 -24.49 16.80 30.07
C VAL A 404 -23.51 17.67 29.29
N VAL A 405 -23.47 18.95 29.63
CA VAL A 405 -22.60 19.98 29.06
C VAL A 405 -21.63 20.47 30.13
N LYS A 406 -20.33 20.41 29.84
CA LYS A 406 -19.30 21.03 30.67
C LYS A 406 -19.17 22.52 30.32
N VAL A 407 -19.65 23.40 31.19
CA VAL A 407 -19.58 24.86 30.95
C VAL A 407 -18.26 25.45 31.45
N GLU A 408 -17.71 24.91 32.55
CA GLU A 408 -16.41 25.26 33.14
C GLU A 408 -15.74 24.00 33.74
N GLU A 409 -14.49 24.08 34.22
CA GLU A 409 -13.76 22.94 34.80
C GLU A 409 -14.54 22.19 35.89
N SER A 410 -15.27 22.91 36.74
CA SER A 410 -15.97 22.35 37.91
C SER A 410 -17.50 22.31 37.77
N ILE A 411 -18.06 22.77 36.64
CA ILE A 411 -19.50 22.97 36.46
C ILE A 411 -19.99 22.17 35.25
N TRP A 412 -20.88 21.22 35.54
CA TRP A 412 -21.51 20.32 34.58
C TRP A 412 -23.01 20.48 34.69
N ILE A 413 -23.67 20.82 33.58
CA ILE A 413 -25.11 21.09 33.53
C ILE A 413 -25.77 20.07 32.61
N VAL A 414 -26.92 19.52 32.97
CA VAL A 414 -27.70 18.65 32.06
C VAL A 414 -28.07 19.40 30.79
N ALA A 415 -28.07 18.71 29.64
CA ALA A 415 -28.32 19.35 28.34
C ALA A 415 -29.64 20.14 28.31
N GLU A 416 -30.72 19.57 28.89
CA GLU A 416 -32.03 20.20 29.08
C GLU A 416 -31.92 21.52 29.87
N GLY A 417 -31.06 21.57 30.88
CA GLY A 417 -30.79 22.76 31.67
C GLY A 417 -30.09 23.85 30.85
N MET A 418 -29.15 23.48 29.97
CA MET A 418 -28.51 24.44 29.07
C MET A 418 -29.44 24.95 27.98
N GLU A 419 -30.31 24.10 27.41
CA GLU A 419 -31.33 24.54 26.46
C GLU A 419 -32.29 25.53 27.12
N MET A 420 -32.75 25.23 28.34
CA MET A 420 -33.58 26.15 29.12
C MET A 420 -32.87 27.49 29.38
N ALA A 421 -31.58 27.46 29.73
CA ALA A 421 -30.80 28.69 29.91
C ALA A 421 -30.72 29.51 28.61
N GLY A 422 -30.45 28.84 27.48
CA GLY A 422 -30.40 29.45 26.16
C GLY A 422 -31.71 30.13 25.81
N HIS A 423 -32.83 29.42 25.90
CA HIS A 423 -34.15 29.96 25.60
C HIS A 423 -34.53 31.15 26.49
N ARG A 424 -34.24 31.08 27.80
CA ARG A 424 -34.50 32.20 28.72
C ARG A 424 -33.67 33.44 28.37
N VAL A 425 -32.38 33.25 28.10
CA VAL A 425 -31.51 34.37 27.69
C VAL A 425 -31.96 34.94 26.34
N GLU A 426 -32.32 34.09 25.40
CA GLU A 426 -32.83 34.48 24.08
C GLU A 426 -34.12 35.31 24.20
N GLU A 427 -35.08 34.87 25.02
CA GLU A 427 -36.32 35.58 25.29
C GLU A 427 -36.07 36.95 25.91
N TYR A 428 -35.20 37.02 26.92
CA TYR A 428 -34.83 38.28 27.56
C TYR A 428 -34.20 39.26 26.56
N LEU A 429 -33.28 38.78 25.72
CA LEU A 429 -32.56 39.62 24.76
C LEU A 429 -33.45 40.06 23.59
N ARG A 430 -34.40 39.23 23.15
CA ARG A 430 -35.40 39.64 22.15
C ARG A 430 -36.29 40.77 22.68
N LYS A 431 -36.67 40.72 23.95
CA LYS A 431 -37.54 41.73 24.57
C LYS A 431 -36.82 43.04 24.89
N ASN A 432 -35.58 42.96 25.38
CA ASN A 432 -34.84 44.12 25.91
C ASN A 432 -33.72 44.62 24.97
N GLY A 433 -33.45 43.91 23.87
CA GLY A 433 -32.39 44.20 22.90
C GLY A 433 -30.97 43.87 23.37
N LYS A 434 -30.67 44.07 24.66
CA LYS A 434 -29.39 43.75 25.30
C LYS A 434 -29.59 43.36 26.76
N GLY A 435 -28.59 42.70 27.34
CA GLY A 435 -28.59 42.36 28.77
C GLY A 435 -27.20 42.36 29.35
N SER A 436 -27.01 43.02 30.49
CA SER A 436 -25.80 42.95 31.28
C SER A 436 -25.69 41.61 32.01
N ALA A 437 -24.50 41.28 32.49
CA ALA A 437 -24.29 40.06 33.27
C ALA A 437 -25.12 40.03 34.58
N SER A 438 -25.42 41.19 35.18
CA SER A 438 -26.25 41.25 36.40
C SER A 438 -27.72 41.02 36.09
N GLU A 439 -28.25 41.65 35.03
CA GLU A 439 -29.64 41.51 34.60
C GLU A 439 -29.94 40.07 34.17
N LEU A 440 -29.07 39.46 33.36
CA LEU A 440 -29.24 38.08 32.91
C LEU A 440 -29.09 37.07 34.06
N ARG A 441 -28.23 37.36 35.05
CA ARG A 441 -28.12 36.56 36.27
C ARG A 441 -29.40 36.58 37.09
N GLU A 442 -29.98 37.77 37.29
CA GLU A 442 -31.25 37.93 38.00
C GLU A 442 -32.38 37.23 37.25
N PHE A 443 -32.41 37.36 35.93
CA PHE A 443 -33.41 36.71 35.08
C PHE A 443 -33.31 35.18 35.11
N LEU A 444 -32.09 34.62 35.10
CA LEU A 444 -31.87 33.18 35.24
C LEU A 444 -32.09 32.67 36.67
N ASN A 445 -32.21 33.57 37.65
CA ASN A 445 -32.33 33.30 39.08
C ASN A 445 -31.21 32.38 39.62
N VAL A 446 -29.95 32.71 39.30
CA VAL A 446 -28.79 31.96 39.76
C VAL A 446 -27.72 32.85 40.38
N SER A 447 -26.80 32.26 41.13
CA SER A 447 -25.65 33.00 41.65
C SER A 447 -24.67 33.37 40.53
N ARG A 448 -23.83 34.39 40.77
CA ARG A 448 -22.79 34.82 39.83
C ARG A 448 -21.85 33.70 39.41
N LYS A 449 -21.59 32.74 40.32
CA LYS A 449 -20.77 31.55 40.09
C LYS A 449 -21.25 30.73 38.89
N TYR A 450 -22.56 30.62 38.68
CA TYR A 450 -23.14 29.82 37.59
C TYR A 450 -23.52 30.67 36.37
N ALA A 451 -24.00 31.90 36.58
CA ALA A 451 -24.41 32.78 35.49
C ALA A 451 -23.28 33.06 34.50
N ILE A 452 -22.07 33.38 34.99
CA ILE A 452 -20.96 33.77 34.12
C ILE A 452 -20.54 32.61 33.18
N PRO A 453 -20.25 31.39 33.69
CA PRO A 453 -19.92 30.24 32.84
C PRO A 453 -21.01 29.86 31.84
N ILE A 454 -22.28 29.91 32.24
CA ILE A 454 -23.42 29.64 31.36
C ILE A 454 -23.43 30.64 30.20
N LEU A 455 -23.32 31.94 30.48
CA LEU A 455 -23.33 32.98 29.46
C LEU A 455 -22.11 32.89 28.53
N GLU A 456 -20.92 32.59 29.06
CA GLU A 456 -19.71 32.36 28.25
C GLU A 456 -19.81 31.10 27.39
N HIS A 457 -20.54 30.08 27.84
CA HIS A 457 -20.83 28.90 27.03
C HIS A 457 -21.78 29.24 25.87
N LEU A 458 -22.85 30.01 26.12
CA LEU A 458 -23.76 30.50 25.09
C LEU A 458 -23.04 31.39 24.06
N ASP A 459 -22.07 32.20 24.51
CA ASP A 459 -21.21 33.00 23.63
C ASP A 459 -20.37 32.09 22.69
N ARG A 460 -19.77 31.01 23.23
CA ARG A 460 -19.00 30.02 22.44
C ARG A 460 -19.86 29.23 21.46
N MET A 461 -21.07 28.88 21.86
CA MET A 461 -22.05 28.22 20.98
C MET A 461 -22.60 29.17 19.89
N GLY A 462 -22.33 30.47 20.02
CA GLY A 462 -22.82 31.47 19.08
C GLY A 462 -24.30 31.82 19.26
N VAL A 463 -24.90 31.54 20.41
CA VAL A 463 -26.27 31.98 20.75
C VAL A 463 -26.27 33.48 21.07
N THR A 464 -25.25 33.91 21.83
CA THR A 464 -25.04 35.31 22.20
C THR A 464 -23.67 35.80 21.77
N TYR A 465 -23.46 37.11 21.79
CA TYR A 465 -22.13 37.70 21.75
C TYR A 465 -22.01 38.86 22.74
N ARG A 466 -20.81 39.04 23.30
CA ARG A 466 -20.51 40.09 24.27
C ARG A 466 -19.89 41.31 23.59
N LYS A 467 -20.39 42.51 23.89
CA LYS A 467 -19.82 43.79 23.48
C LYS A 467 -19.81 44.76 24.68
N GLY A 468 -18.63 44.95 25.26
CA GLY A 468 -18.46 45.68 26.53
C GLY A 468 -19.11 44.93 27.69
N ASP A 469 -19.96 45.63 28.44
CA ASP A 469 -20.67 45.09 29.61
C ASP A 469 -22.00 44.39 29.27
N TYR A 470 -22.40 44.41 28.00
CA TYR A 470 -23.68 43.87 27.54
C TYR A 470 -23.49 42.69 26.59
N ARG A 471 -24.46 41.78 26.61
CA ARG A 471 -24.65 40.70 25.64
C ARG A 471 -25.84 40.98 24.73
N TYR A 472 -25.73 40.49 23.51
CA TYR A 472 -26.71 40.62 22.45
C TYR A 472 -26.96 39.26 21.82
N LEU A 473 -28.13 39.09 21.20
CA LEU A 473 -28.48 37.91 20.44
C LEU A 473 -27.63 37.86 19.16
N LYS A 474 -27.04 36.72 18.84
CA LYS A 474 -26.38 36.52 17.55
C LYS A 474 -27.46 36.11 16.54
N GLY A 475 -27.56 36.88 15.45
CA GLY A 475 -28.63 36.73 14.44
C GLY A 475 -28.60 35.40 13.71
#